data_AF-A0A969HZJ0-F1
#
_entry.id   AF-A0A969HZJ0-F1
#
_cell.length_a   1.000
_cell.length_b   1.000
_cell.length_c   1.000
_cell.angle_alpha   90.00
_cell.angle_beta   90.00
_cell.angle_gamma   90.00
#
_symmetry.space_group_name_H-M   'P 1'
#
loop_
_entity.id
_entity.type
_entity.pdbx_description
1 polymer ?
#
loop_
_entity_poly.entity_id
_entity_poly.type
_entity_poly.pdbx_seq_one_letter_code
_entity_poly.pdbx_strand_id
1 'polypeptide(L)'
;QGRARWTSDWAQIEPLLEWQNNMGCVNACYNAALGKYLMCVTEGWPTCATMNSYILEADQLTGPWRMVVYLRNFGEQAYFLNFPTKFIAPDGLSMWLCYSGLFADNWNGNKIRERPPGSRYGMVLQQVRLLERG
;
A
#
# COMPACT_ATOMS: atom_id res chain seq x y z
N GLN A 1 -14.59 14.53 -9.80
CA GLN A 1 -13.61 13.43 -9.66
C GLN A 1 -14.31 12.26 -8.96
N GLY A 2 -14.03 11.01 -9.33
CA GLY A 2 -14.59 9.82 -8.66
C GLY A 2 -15.84 9.18 -9.30
N ARG A 3 -16.25 9.57 -10.52
CA ARG A 3 -17.25 8.82 -11.29
C ARG A 3 -16.54 8.11 -12.44
N ALA A 4 -16.49 6.78 -12.38
CA ALA A 4 -15.88 5.97 -13.42
C ALA A 4 -16.54 6.23 -14.77
N ARG A 5 -15.73 6.37 -15.81
CA ARG A 5 -16.16 6.37 -17.21
C ARG A 5 -15.66 5.08 -17.83
N TRP A 6 -16.58 4.27 -18.32
CA TRP A 6 -16.25 3.05 -19.04
C TRP A 6 -16.36 3.33 -20.53
N THR A 7 -15.28 3.10 -21.25
CA THR A 7 -15.19 3.34 -22.69
C THR A 7 -14.27 2.28 -23.30
N SER A 8 -14.54 1.92 -24.56
CA SER A 8 -13.65 1.08 -25.36
C SER A 8 -12.59 1.90 -26.11
N ASP A 9 -12.66 3.23 -26.04
CA ASP A 9 -11.70 4.14 -26.65
C ASP A 9 -10.44 4.27 -25.78
N TRP A 10 -9.34 3.68 -26.26
CA TRP A 10 -8.03 3.71 -25.58
C TRP A 10 -7.48 5.12 -25.38
N ALA A 11 -7.82 6.08 -26.25
CA ALA A 11 -7.35 7.46 -26.13
C ALA A 11 -7.95 8.18 -24.91
N GLN A 12 -8.98 7.62 -24.29
CA GLN A 12 -9.68 8.19 -23.13
C GLN A 12 -9.28 7.53 -21.80
N ILE A 13 -8.24 6.71 -21.77
CA ILE A 13 -7.72 6.15 -20.51
C ILE A 13 -7.12 7.28 -19.69
N GLU A 14 -7.63 7.42 -18.47
CA GLU A 14 -7.17 8.39 -17.48
C GLU A 14 -6.72 7.64 -16.21
N PRO A 15 -5.72 8.15 -15.48
CA PRO A 15 -5.31 7.55 -14.23
C PRO A 15 -6.44 7.63 -13.20
N LEU A 16 -6.57 6.56 -12.42
CA LEU A 16 -7.52 6.51 -11.31
C LEU A 16 -7.11 7.45 -10.18
N LEU A 17 -5.79 7.58 -9.96
CA LEU A 17 -5.17 8.39 -8.92
C LEU A 17 -3.87 8.98 -9.45
N GLU A 18 -3.61 10.22 -9.07
CA GLU A 18 -2.33 10.89 -9.30
C GLU A 18 -1.87 11.55 -8.00
N TRP A 19 -0.60 11.34 -7.67
CA TRP A 19 0.08 12.11 -6.64
C TRP A 19 1.54 12.25 -7.04
N GLN A 20 1.92 13.48 -7.38
CA GLN A 20 3.26 13.79 -7.86
C GLN A 20 4.33 13.23 -6.92
N ASN A 21 5.24 12.43 -7.48
CA ASN A 21 6.37 11.78 -6.79
C ASN A 21 5.99 10.84 -5.63
N ASN A 22 4.72 10.45 -5.49
CA ASN A 22 4.27 9.56 -4.41
C ASN A 22 3.62 8.27 -4.95
N MET A 23 3.42 8.15 -6.27
CA MET A 23 2.88 6.93 -6.88
C MET A 23 3.99 5.92 -7.19
N GLY A 24 3.63 4.63 -7.20
CA GLY A 24 4.53 3.54 -7.55
C GLY A 24 3.78 2.21 -7.63
N CYS A 25 4.25 1.18 -6.92
CA CYS A 25 3.57 -0.11 -6.89
C CYS A 25 2.23 0.02 -6.15
N VAL A 26 1.16 -0.51 -6.76
CA VAL A 26 -0.21 -0.44 -6.22
C VAL A 26 -0.79 -1.85 -6.11
N ASN A 27 -1.42 -2.16 -4.98
CA ASN A 27 -2.27 -3.33 -4.82
C ASN A 27 -3.58 -2.92 -4.13
N ALA A 28 -4.71 -3.44 -4.59
CA ALA A 28 -6.00 -3.20 -3.95
C ALA A 28 -6.73 -4.51 -3.69
N CYS A 29 -7.36 -4.62 -2.52
CA CYS A 29 -8.19 -5.75 -2.14
C CYS A 29 -9.52 -5.28 -1.54
N TYR A 30 -10.51 -6.17 -1.48
CA TYR A 30 -11.80 -5.88 -0.85
C TYR A 30 -11.88 -6.52 0.54
N ASN A 31 -12.14 -5.70 1.56
CA ASN A 31 -12.44 -6.11 2.92
C ASN A 31 -13.97 -6.24 3.06
N ALA A 32 -14.46 -7.48 2.98
CA ALA A 32 -15.88 -7.76 2.96
C ALA A 32 -16.61 -7.40 4.26
N ALA A 33 -15.95 -7.51 5.41
CA ALA A 33 -16.54 -7.20 6.71
C ALA A 33 -16.81 -5.70 6.88
N LEU A 34 -15.94 -4.85 6.30
CA LEU A 34 -16.11 -3.39 6.33
C LEU A 34 -16.86 -2.84 5.11
N GLY A 35 -17.02 -3.64 4.05
CA GLY A 35 -17.57 -3.17 2.79
C GLY A 35 -16.67 -2.15 2.08
N LYS A 36 -15.35 -2.25 2.26
CA LYS A 36 -14.36 -1.27 1.77
C LYS A 36 -13.32 -1.93 0.89
N TYR A 37 -12.86 -1.20 -0.11
CA TYR A 37 -11.59 -1.49 -0.77
C TYR A 37 -10.46 -0.87 0.04
N LEU A 38 -9.36 -1.60 0.20
CA LEU A 38 -8.11 -1.12 0.76
C LEU A 38 -7.05 -1.18 -0.33
N MET A 39 -6.33 -0.07 -0.54
CA MET A 39 -5.25 0.02 -1.51
C MET A 39 -3.94 0.32 -0.81
N CYS A 40 -2.95 -0.52 -1.01
CA CYS A 40 -1.57 -0.29 -0.63
C CYS A 40 -0.84 0.39 -1.79
N VAL A 41 -0.14 1.48 -1.50
CA VAL A 41 0.77 2.12 -2.45
C VAL A 41 2.15 2.23 -1.82
N THR A 42 3.18 1.88 -2.58
CA THR A 42 4.58 2.18 -2.28
C THR A 42 5.08 3.15 -3.32
N GLU A 43 5.62 4.30 -2.89
CA GLU A 43 6.18 5.28 -3.81
C GLU A 43 7.39 4.67 -4.55
N GLY A 44 7.51 4.94 -5.85
CA GLY A 44 8.43 4.19 -6.71
C GLY A 44 9.85 4.75 -6.84
N TRP A 45 10.19 5.89 -6.22
CA TRP A 45 11.42 6.61 -6.55
C TRP A 45 12.13 7.26 -5.35
N PRO A 46 13.47 7.15 -5.25
CA PRO A 46 14.35 6.31 -6.06
C PRO A 46 14.38 4.86 -5.54
N THR A 47 14.52 3.86 -6.43
CA THR A 47 14.67 2.43 -6.06
C THR A 47 15.91 2.13 -5.22
N CYS A 48 16.74 3.16 -5.00
CA CYS A 48 17.96 3.11 -4.22
C CYS A 48 17.96 3.99 -2.96
N ALA A 49 16.78 4.34 -2.44
CA ALA A 49 16.65 4.97 -1.13
C ALA A 49 15.49 4.35 -0.35
N THR A 50 15.19 4.97 0.79
CA THR A 50 14.01 4.63 1.55
C THR A 50 12.73 4.97 0.78
N MET A 51 11.68 4.18 0.96
CA MET A 51 10.38 4.39 0.31
C MET A 51 9.29 4.66 1.33
N ASN A 52 8.42 5.63 1.03
CA ASN A 52 7.17 5.78 1.72
C ASN A 52 6.13 4.78 1.18
N SER A 53 5.25 4.34 2.06
CA SER A 53 4.07 3.60 1.69
C SER A 53 2.85 4.22 2.33
N TYR A 54 1.66 3.96 1.79
CA TYR A 54 0.42 4.45 2.37
C TYR A 54 -0.74 3.54 2.01
N ILE A 55 -1.77 3.59 2.86
CA ILE A 55 -3.01 2.85 2.67
C ILE A 55 -4.13 3.82 2.37
N LEU A 56 -4.90 3.53 1.32
CA LEU A 56 -6.11 4.24 0.96
C LEU A 56 -7.33 3.33 1.16
N GLU A 57 -8.49 3.93 1.38
CA GLU A 57 -9.79 3.25 1.37
C GLU A 57 -10.76 3.86 0.37
N ALA A 58 -11.70 3.05 -0.12
CA ALA A 58 -12.82 3.50 -0.94
C ALA A 58 -14.03 2.57 -0.81
N ASP A 59 -15.22 3.12 -1.03
CA ASP A 59 -16.47 2.35 -1.13
C ASP A 59 -16.60 1.61 -2.47
N GLN A 60 -15.93 2.13 -3.51
CA GLN A 60 -15.88 1.56 -4.85
C GLN A 60 -14.43 1.47 -5.31
N LEU A 61 -14.10 0.46 -6.10
CA LEU A 61 -12.75 0.29 -6.65
C LEU A 61 -12.29 1.51 -7.47
N THR A 62 -13.24 2.23 -8.08
CA THR A 62 -12.99 3.44 -8.88
C THR A 62 -12.96 4.72 -8.03
N GLY A 63 -12.93 4.59 -6.70
CA GLY A 63 -12.86 5.70 -5.77
C GLY A 63 -14.21 6.35 -5.46
N PRO A 64 -14.21 7.57 -4.89
CA PRO A 64 -13.03 8.34 -4.50
C PRO A 64 -12.24 7.65 -3.40
N TRP A 65 -10.91 7.63 -3.55
CA TRP A 65 -10.00 7.06 -2.56
C TRP A 65 -9.64 8.09 -1.49
N ARG A 66 -9.55 7.63 -0.25
CA ARG A 66 -9.24 8.46 0.92
C ARG A 66 -8.07 7.87 1.69
N MET A 67 -7.18 8.70 2.20
CA MET A 67 -6.02 8.22 2.96
C MET A 67 -6.44 7.70 4.33
N VAL A 68 -6.06 6.45 4.62
CA VAL A 68 -6.18 5.84 5.95
C VAL A 68 -4.94 6.16 6.78
N VAL A 69 -3.76 5.89 6.22
CA VAL A 69 -2.48 6.12 6.90
C VAL A 69 -1.35 6.34 5.90
N TYR A 70 -0.44 7.25 6.25
CA TYR A 70 0.83 7.44 5.57
C TYR A 70 1.97 6.86 6.41
N LEU A 71 2.73 5.95 5.84
CA LEU A 71 3.80 5.19 6.48
C LEU A 71 5.15 5.63 5.92
N ARG A 72 5.71 6.68 6.54
CA ARG A 72 7.02 7.21 6.13
C ARG A 72 8.13 6.18 6.37
N ASN A 73 8.92 5.89 5.35
CA ASN A 73 10.06 4.95 5.38
C ASN A 73 9.70 3.58 5.99
N PHE A 74 8.55 3.01 5.60
CA PHE A 74 8.11 1.70 6.08
C PHE A 74 8.96 0.58 5.46
N GLY A 75 9.40 -0.37 6.29
CA GLY A 75 10.42 -1.37 5.93
C GLY A 75 11.79 -0.78 5.64
N GLU A 76 11.96 0.53 5.82
CA GLU A 76 12.91 1.43 5.15
C GLU A 76 12.89 1.33 3.63
N GLN A 77 12.82 0.13 3.04
CA GLN A 77 12.49 -0.10 1.66
C GLN A 77 11.57 -1.33 1.52
N ALA A 78 10.35 -1.24 2.06
CA ALA A 78 9.31 -2.24 1.79
C ALA A 78 8.63 -1.99 0.44
N TYR A 79 8.39 -3.05 -0.32
CA TYR A 79 7.75 -3.02 -1.62
C TYR A 79 6.79 -4.21 -1.79
N PHE A 80 5.89 -4.12 -2.78
CA PHE A 80 4.79 -5.07 -3.01
C PHE A 80 3.83 -5.24 -1.81
N LEU A 81 3.56 -4.17 -1.06
CA LEU A 81 2.59 -4.20 0.03
C LEU A 81 1.21 -4.65 -0.48
N ASN A 82 0.59 -5.57 0.25
CA ASN A 82 -0.78 -6.01 -0.01
C ASN A 82 -1.43 -6.58 1.25
N PHE A 83 -2.75 -6.64 1.27
CA PHE A 83 -3.52 -7.36 2.27
C PHE A 83 -4.17 -8.59 1.63
N PRO A 84 -3.61 -9.79 1.81
CA PRO A 84 -4.24 -11.01 1.31
C PRO A 84 -5.60 -11.19 1.98
N THR A 85 -6.69 -11.19 1.21
CA THR A 85 -8.06 -11.21 1.73
C THR A 85 -8.35 -12.43 2.61
N LYS A 86 -7.68 -13.56 2.36
CA LYS A 86 -7.76 -14.78 3.18
C LYS A 86 -7.26 -14.61 4.61
N PHE A 87 -6.46 -13.58 4.88
CA PHE A 87 -5.88 -13.29 6.19
C PHE A 87 -6.49 -12.05 6.84
N ILE A 88 -7.66 -11.62 6.38
CA ILE A 88 -8.50 -10.62 7.06
C ILE A 88 -9.37 -11.37 8.07
N ALA A 89 -9.35 -10.93 9.32
CA ALA A 89 -10.19 -11.51 10.37
C ALA A 89 -11.69 -11.23 10.11
N PRO A 90 -12.60 -11.99 10.71
CA PRO A 90 -14.04 -11.81 10.50
C PRO A 90 -14.56 -10.41 10.84
N ASP A 91 -13.91 -9.69 11.76
CA ASP A 91 -14.24 -8.31 12.12
C ASP A 91 -13.78 -7.28 11.06
N GLY A 92 -12.94 -7.68 10.12
CA GLY A 92 -12.33 -6.80 9.13
C GLY A 92 -11.25 -5.87 9.69
N LEU A 93 -11.04 -5.84 11.01
CA LEU A 93 -10.14 -4.88 11.66
C LEU A 93 -8.74 -5.46 11.82
N SER A 94 -8.61 -6.77 12.08
CA SER A 94 -7.31 -7.43 12.17
C SER A 94 -6.93 -8.06 10.84
N MET A 95 -5.73 -7.75 10.34
CA MET A 95 -5.27 -8.20 9.01
C MET A 95 -3.78 -8.53 9.05
N TRP A 96 -3.29 -9.19 7.99
CA TRP A 96 -1.87 -9.39 7.77
C TRP A 96 -1.40 -8.54 6.59
N LEU A 97 -0.49 -7.60 6.86
CA LEU A 97 0.23 -6.87 5.82
C LEU A 97 1.35 -7.74 5.28
N CYS A 98 1.27 -8.06 3.98
CA CYS A 98 2.26 -8.82 3.25
C CYS A 98 3.14 -7.89 2.42
N TYR A 99 4.45 -8.02 2.51
CA TYR A 99 5.43 -7.25 1.73
C TYR A 99 6.78 -7.98 1.66
N SER A 100 7.69 -7.44 0.85
CA SER A 100 9.13 -7.76 0.92
C SER A 100 9.89 -6.51 1.31
N GLY A 101 10.93 -6.65 2.14
CA GLY A 101 11.84 -5.55 2.48
C GLY A 101 13.21 -5.74 1.83
N LEU A 102 13.97 -4.65 1.62
CA LEU A 102 15.40 -4.72 1.30
C LEU A 102 16.25 -4.33 2.52
N PHE A 103 17.50 -4.80 2.54
CA PHE A 103 18.50 -4.53 3.57
C PHE A 103 19.80 -4.22 2.88
N ALA A 104 20.42 -3.13 3.27
CA ALA A 104 21.70 -2.74 2.70
C ALA A 104 22.45 -1.87 3.68
N ASP A 105 23.70 -2.24 3.98
CA ASP A 105 24.58 -1.40 4.80
C ASP A 105 25.01 -0.13 4.06
N ASN A 106 25.03 -0.16 2.73
CA ASN A 106 25.25 1.00 1.88
C ASN A 106 24.55 0.80 0.52
N TRP A 107 23.49 1.56 0.29
CA TRP A 107 22.77 1.63 -0.97
C TRP A 107 22.59 3.09 -1.36
N ASN A 108 23.40 3.55 -2.33
CA ASN A 108 23.48 4.97 -2.71
C ASN A 108 23.76 5.91 -1.53
N GLY A 109 24.65 5.51 -0.61
CA GLY A 109 24.97 6.27 0.59
C GLY A 109 23.95 6.15 1.73
N ASN A 110 22.85 5.41 1.53
CA ASN A 110 21.86 5.15 2.55
C ASN A 110 22.08 3.79 3.19
N LYS A 111 21.91 3.73 4.52
CA LYS A 111 21.78 2.46 5.23
C LYS A 111 20.30 2.12 5.33
N ILE A 112 19.90 0.97 4.79
CA ILE A 112 18.54 0.43 4.83
C ILE A 112 18.48 -0.67 5.89
N ARG A 113 17.60 -0.49 6.89
CA ARG A 113 17.51 -1.28 8.10
C ARG A 113 16.18 -2.03 8.21
N GLU A 114 16.18 -2.97 9.13
CA GLU A 114 14.99 -3.70 9.57
C GLU A 114 14.03 -2.81 10.38
N ARG A 115 13.01 -2.25 9.72
CA ARG A 115 12.01 -1.42 10.41
C ARG A 115 10.65 -1.53 9.75
N PRO A 116 9.71 -2.34 10.27
CA PRO A 116 9.66 -2.89 11.63
C PRO A 116 10.52 -4.15 11.84
N PRO A 117 10.77 -4.56 13.10
CA PRO A 117 11.38 -5.86 13.40
C PRO A 117 10.63 -7.03 12.75
N GLY A 118 11.36 -8.04 12.31
CA GLY A 118 10.90 -9.17 11.49
C GLY A 118 10.92 -8.93 9.98
N SER A 119 11.25 -7.72 9.52
CA SER A 119 11.38 -7.43 8.09
C SER A 119 12.59 -8.15 7.51
N ARG A 120 12.48 -8.68 6.28
CA ARG A 120 13.60 -9.31 5.56
C ARG A 120 13.37 -9.29 4.05
N TYR A 121 14.43 -9.57 3.29
CA TYR A 121 14.31 -9.86 1.86
C TYR A 121 13.63 -11.21 1.66
N GLY A 122 12.39 -11.17 1.22
CA GLY A 122 11.48 -12.32 1.15
C GLY A 122 10.08 -11.96 1.64
N MET A 123 9.19 -12.95 1.70
CA MET A 123 7.82 -12.73 2.17
C MET A 123 7.81 -12.45 3.68
N VAL A 124 7.41 -11.23 4.03
CA VAL A 124 7.17 -10.77 5.41
C VAL A 124 5.67 -10.64 5.62
N LEU A 125 5.19 -11.14 6.76
CA LEU A 125 3.82 -11.00 7.21
C LEU A 125 3.85 -10.29 8.57
N GLN A 126 3.25 -9.11 8.63
CA GLN A 126 3.07 -8.35 9.87
C GLN A 126 1.59 -8.27 10.19
N GLN A 127 1.19 -8.67 11.40
CA GLN A 127 -0.17 -8.46 11.84
C GLN A 127 -0.39 -6.97 12.09
N VAL A 128 -1.49 -6.43 11.56
CA VAL A 128 -1.91 -5.04 11.76
C VAL A 128 -3.36 -4.99 12.20
N ARG A 129 -3.74 -3.88 12.83
CA ARG A 129 -5.12 -3.61 13.23
C ARG A 129 -5.53 -2.21 12.79
N LEU A 130 -6.68 -2.10 12.13
CA LEU A 130 -7.34 -0.81 11.91
C LEU A 130 -7.90 -0.31 13.23
N LEU A 131 -7.61 0.94 13.54
CA LEU A 131 -8.11 1.61 14.73
C LEU A 131 -9.30 2.47 14.34
N GLU A 132 -10.34 2.48 15.17
CA GLU A 132 -11.43 3.43 15.03
C GLU A 132 -10.88 4.86 15.18
N ARG A 133 -11.46 5.80 14.43
CA ARG A 133 -11.20 7.22 14.68
C ARG A 133 -11.84 7.58 16.02
N GLY A 134 -10.99 7.87 17.01
CA GLY A 134 -11.41 8.45 18.29
C GLY A 134 -11.89 9.89 18.16
#